data_AF-A0A202E3L9-F1
#
_entry.id   AF-A0A202E3L9-F1
#
_cell.length_a   1.000
_cell.length_b   1.000
_cell.length_c   1.000
_cell.angle_alpha   90.00
_cell.angle_beta   90.00
_cell.angle_gamma   90.00
#
_symmetry.space_group_name_H-M   'P 1'
#
loop_
_entity.id
_entity.type
_entity.pdbx_description
1 polymer ?
#
loop_
_entity_poly.entity_id
_entity_poly.type
_entity_poly.pdbx_seq_one_letter_code
_entity_poly.pdbx_strand_id
1 'polypeptide(L)'
;MNKSTIETTWLTEGLTHLAEDIYSLDQNQYMTSSSHSNEKRVVSFLKNTETTNLLYDHNTKQRGGVYLFFRYLYEQAEKGLLPNAHSGKMLINLLSTSTHTGLENLFNSLYGIEATPSKFTSLISQFGISLYLSDQGISDSPYFNFDGINIRNIKLTNSFNFTSGPQCNEIKSIPFSHDISGTSLCFYEVSKSIFTDTDKEFLIELKHDINSKAFLFKL
;
A
#
# COMPACT_ATOMS: atom_id res chain seq x y z
N MET A 1 6.69 31.81 -16.76
CA MET A 1 6.33 30.38 -16.85
C MET A 1 5.96 29.92 -15.45
N ASN A 2 4.67 29.78 -15.17
CA ASN A 2 4.20 29.41 -13.85
C ASN A 2 4.54 27.95 -13.59
N LYS A 3 5.25 27.72 -12.48
CA LYS A 3 5.26 26.45 -11.76
C LYS A 3 3.82 26.16 -11.33
N SER A 4 3.00 25.65 -12.22
CA SER A 4 2.03 24.62 -11.86
C SER A 4 2.86 23.39 -11.47
N THR A 5 3.59 23.43 -10.34
CA THR A 5 3.24 22.63 -9.15
C THR A 5 2.53 21.39 -9.65
N ILE A 6 3.22 20.29 -9.96
CA ILE A 6 3.37 19.16 -9.02
C ILE A 6 2.18 19.09 -8.03
N GLU A 7 0.95 19.37 -8.47
CA GLU A 7 -0.16 18.51 -8.16
C GLU A 7 0.24 17.16 -8.70
N THR A 8 0.91 16.50 -7.77
CA THR A 8 1.73 15.32 -7.81
C THR A 8 1.22 14.28 -8.78
N THR A 9 2.02 14.00 -9.82
CA THR A 9 1.80 12.92 -10.80
C THR A 9 1.28 11.63 -10.16
N TRP A 10 1.74 11.28 -8.95
CA TRP A 10 1.27 10.08 -8.25
C TRP A 10 -0.21 10.14 -7.83
N LEU A 11 -0.72 11.23 -7.25
CA LEU A 11 -2.13 11.34 -6.83
C LEU A 11 -3.04 11.22 -8.07
N THR A 12 -2.73 11.98 -9.12
CA THR A 12 -3.49 11.97 -10.37
C THR A 12 -3.44 10.61 -11.06
N GLU A 13 -2.27 9.97 -11.12
CA GLU A 13 -2.12 8.63 -11.70
C GLU A 13 -2.89 7.58 -10.89
N GLY A 14 -2.82 7.64 -9.57
CA GLY A 14 -3.56 6.76 -8.67
C GLY A 14 -5.06 6.85 -8.85
N LEU A 15 -5.59 8.08 -8.85
CA LEU A 15 -7.01 8.34 -9.10
C LEU A 15 -7.43 7.95 -10.52
N THR A 16 -6.58 8.16 -11.53
CA THR A 16 -6.87 7.77 -12.91
C THR A 16 -6.99 6.25 -13.03
N HIS A 17 -6.06 5.49 -12.45
CA HIS A 17 -6.16 4.03 -12.45
C HIS A 17 -7.31 3.50 -11.60
N LEU A 18 -7.60 4.16 -10.47
CA LEU A 18 -8.78 3.82 -9.69
C LEU A 18 -10.07 4.05 -10.50
N ALA A 19 -10.13 5.15 -11.27
CA ALA A 19 -11.26 5.48 -12.13
C ALA A 19 -11.47 4.47 -13.27
N GLU A 20 -10.41 3.83 -13.77
CA GLU A 20 -10.53 2.73 -14.74
C GLU A 20 -11.38 1.57 -14.17
N ASP A 21 -11.36 1.37 -12.85
CA ASP A 21 -12.06 0.27 -12.18
C ASP A 21 -13.41 0.69 -11.58
N ILE A 22 -13.80 1.97 -11.63
CA ILE A 22 -15.13 2.45 -11.20
C ILE A 22 -16.26 1.82 -12.03
N TYR A 23 -15.97 1.31 -13.23
CA TYR A 23 -16.96 0.57 -14.00
C TYR A 23 -17.26 -0.84 -13.43
N SER A 24 -16.53 -1.29 -12.41
CA SER A 24 -16.72 -2.58 -11.71
C SER A 24 -17.57 -2.49 -10.44
N LEU A 25 -18.22 -1.34 -10.20
CA LEU A 25 -19.07 -1.14 -9.04
C LEU A 25 -20.27 -2.09 -9.07
N ASP A 26 -20.48 -2.80 -7.97
CA ASP A 26 -21.69 -3.59 -7.76
C ASP A 26 -22.88 -2.70 -7.32
N GLN A 27 -24.00 -3.35 -7.00
CA GLN A 27 -25.20 -2.68 -6.48
C GLN A 27 -24.97 -1.89 -5.18
N ASN A 28 -23.93 -2.22 -4.41
CA ASN A 28 -23.55 -1.54 -3.17
C ASN A 28 -22.51 -0.43 -3.39
N GLN A 29 -22.16 -0.10 -4.63
CA GLN A 29 -21.06 0.82 -4.95
C GLN A 29 -19.71 0.32 -4.44
N TYR A 30 -19.52 -0.99 -4.36
CA TYR A 30 -18.25 -1.60 -4.04
C TYR A 30 -17.52 -2.00 -5.32
N MET A 31 -16.24 -1.63 -5.48
CA MET A 31 -15.45 -2.12 -6.60
C MET A 31 -15.13 -3.59 -6.38
N THR A 32 -15.65 -4.45 -7.25
CA THR A 32 -15.52 -5.92 -7.11
C THR A 32 -14.43 -6.53 -7.95
N SER A 33 -13.84 -5.76 -8.88
CA SER A 33 -12.75 -6.24 -9.71
C SER A 33 -11.75 -5.14 -10.05
N SER A 34 -10.71 -5.55 -10.76
CA SER A 34 -9.66 -4.69 -11.31
C SER A 34 -9.50 -4.93 -12.79
N SER A 35 -9.14 -3.88 -13.55
CA SER A 35 -8.80 -4.04 -14.96
C SER A 35 -7.53 -4.87 -15.13
N HIS A 36 -7.45 -5.61 -16.24
CA HIS A 36 -6.27 -6.41 -16.59
C HIS A 36 -4.97 -5.58 -16.66
N SER A 37 -5.10 -4.31 -17.02
CA SER A 37 -3.98 -3.37 -17.09
C SER A 37 -3.46 -3.05 -15.69
N ASN A 38 -4.35 -2.79 -14.74
CA ASN A 38 -4.00 -2.52 -13.34
C ASN A 38 -3.42 -3.75 -12.66
N GLU A 39 -3.99 -4.93 -12.90
CA GLU A 39 -3.46 -6.21 -12.42
C GLU A 39 -1.99 -6.45 -12.79
N LYS A 40 -1.61 -6.20 -14.04
CA LYS A 40 -0.20 -6.29 -14.51
C LYS A 40 0.73 -5.33 -13.77
N ARG A 41 0.26 -4.11 -13.50
CA ARG A 41 1.03 -3.10 -12.76
C ARG A 41 1.19 -3.50 -11.30
N VAL A 42 0.12 -3.99 -10.67
CA VAL A 42 0.13 -4.51 -9.30
C VAL A 42 1.16 -5.63 -9.16
N VAL A 43 1.16 -6.63 -10.05
CA VAL A 43 2.16 -7.71 -9.98
C VAL A 43 3.59 -7.17 -10.14
N SER A 44 3.79 -6.17 -11.01
CA SER A 44 5.10 -5.54 -11.17
C SER A 44 5.55 -4.83 -9.90
N PHE A 45 4.63 -4.16 -9.19
CA PHE A 45 4.89 -3.54 -7.89
C PHE A 45 5.19 -4.57 -6.80
N LEU A 46 4.36 -5.61 -6.65
CA LEU A 46 4.51 -6.62 -5.58
C LEU A 46 5.84 -7.38 -5.66
N LYS A 47 6.40 -7.51 -6.87
CA LYS A 47 7.74 -8.07 -7.10
C LYS A 47 8.90 -7.12 -6.77
N ASN A 48 8.63 -5.85 -6.49
CA ASN A 48 9.64 -4.79 -6.37
C ASN A 48 9.29 -3.78 -5.28
N THR A 49 8.56 -4.19 -4.23
CA THR A 49 8.05 -3.26 -3.21
C THR A 49 9.17 -2.52 -2.47
N GLU A 50 10.34 -3.15 -2.32
CA GLU A 50 11.51 -2.60 -1.61
C GLU A 50 12.25 -1.52 -2.41
N THR A 51 12.22 -1.61 -3.75
CA THR A 51 12.93 -0.70 -4.66
C THR A 51 12.01 0.33 -5.31
N THR A 52 10.70 0.19 -5.16
CA THR A 52 9.71 1.09 -5.75
C THR A 52 9.27 2.12 -4.73
N ASN A 53 9.54 3.39 -5.00
CA ASN A 53 9.04 4.49 -4.19
C ASN A 53 7.63 4.89 -4.64
N LEU A 54 6.65 4.86 -3.74
CA LEU A 54 5.25 5.20 -4.07
C LEU A 54 5.07 6.66 -4.54
N LEU A 55 5.81 7.61 -3.98
CA LEU A 55 5.55 9.04 -4.17
C LEU A 55 6.41 9.69 -5.25
N TYR A 56 7.65 9.23 -5.44
CA TYR A 56 8.66 9.93 -6.23
C TYR A 56 9.07 9.23 -7.52
N ASP A 57 8.77 7.93 -7.68
CA ASP A 57 9.08 7.24 -8.93
C ASP A 57 8.05 7.56 -10.03
N HIS A 58 8.45 7.40 -11.29
CA HIS A 58 7.61 7.65 -12.47
C HIS A 58 7.60 6.45 -13.44
N ASN A 59 7.58 5.24 -12.90
CA ASN A 59 7.67 4.00 -13.67
C ASN A 59 6.42 3.13 -13.49
N THR A 60 6.24 2.12 -14.34
CA THR A 60 5.08 1.22 -14.31
C THR A 60 4.87 0.51 -12.97
N LYS A 61 5.95 0.22 -12.23
CA LYS A 61 5.85 -0.42 -10.90
C LYS A 61 5.25 0.56 -9.90
N GLN A 62 5.70 1.81 -9.89
CA GLN A 62 5.15 2.86 -9.04
C GLN A 62 3.67 3.09 -9.31
N ARG A 63 3.25 3.11 -10.58
CA ARG A 63 1.84 3.22 -10.97
C ARG A 63 0.99 2.11 -10.35
N GLY A 64 1.50 0.87 -10.37
CA GLY A 64 0.84 -0.28 -9.74
C GLY A 64 0.73 -0.14 -8.22
N GLY A 65 1.80 0.30 -7.55
CA GLY A 65 1.79 0.52 -6.11
C GLY A 65 0.85 1.64 -5.68
N VAL A 66 0.82 2.73 -6.43
CA VAL A 66 -0.05 3.87 -6.14
C VAL A 66 -1.51 3.54 -6.41
N TYR A 67 -1.82 2.89 -7.54
CA TYR A 67 -3.15 2.35 -7.78
C TYR A 67 -3.62 1.46 -6.62
N LEU A 68 -2.78 0.51 -6.19
CA LEU A 68 -3.13 -0.43 -5.13
C LEU A 68 -3.30 0.27 -3.77
N PHE A 69 -2.51 1.31 -3.51
CA PHE A 69 -2.66 2.15 -2.33
C PHE A 69 -4.00 2.91 -2.35
N PHE A 70 -4.39 3.52 -3.47
CA PHE A 70 -5.70 4.16 -3.57
C PHE A 70 -6.86 3.17 -3.53
N ARG A 71 -6.68 1.96 -4.08
CA ARG A 71 -7.65 0.88 -3.95
C ARG A 71 -7.82 0.47 -2.49
N TYR A 72 -6.71 0.32 -1.74
CA TYR A 72 -6.75 0.11 -0.30
C TYR A 72 -7.56 1.21 0.40
N LEU A 73 -7.25 2.48 0.16
CA LEU A 73 -7.97 3.60 0.79
C LEU A 73 -9.46 3.61 0.45
N TYR A 74 -9.81 3.36 -0.81
CA TYR A 74 -11.21 3.24 -1.22
C TYR A 74 -11.94 2.18 -0.41
N GLU A 75 -11.36 0.98 -0.30
CA GLU A 75 -11.98 -0.12 0.44
C GLU A 75 -12.05 0.15 1.95
N GLN A 76 -11.03 0.78 2.53
CA GLN A 76 -11.08 1.21 3.94
C GLN A 76 -12.18 2.26 4.17
N ALA A 77 -12.41 3.16 3.21
CA ALA A 77 -13.48 4.15 3.27
C ALA A 77 -14.86 3.48 3.17
N GLU A 78 -15.06 2.54 2.23
CA GLU A 78 -16.30 1.76 2.11
C GLU A 78 -16.60 0.94 3.37
N LYS A 79 -15.56 0.45 4.05
CA LYS A 79 -15.67 -0.23 5.35
C LYS A 79 -15.93 0.74 6.52
N GLY A 80 -15.99 2.05 6.28
CA GLY A 80 -16.18 3.07 7.31
C GLY A 80 -14.99 3.23 8.25
N LEU A 81 -13.80 2.77 7.86
CA LEU A 81 -12.60 2.72 8.71
C LEU A 81 -11.75 4.00 8.63
N LEU A 82 -12.09 4.93 7.73
CA LEU A 82 -11.42 6.22 7.61
C LEU A 82 -12.22 7.31 8.34
N PRO A 83 -11.58 8.13 9.20
CA PRO A 83 -12.29 9.09 10.04
C PRO A 83 -13.11 10.13 9.29
N ASN A 84 -12.60 10.62 8.15
CA ASN A 84 -13.22 11.71 7.38
C ASN A 84 -13.83 11.26 6.05
N ALA A 85 -13.71 9.97 5.69
CA ALA A 85 -14.24 9.42 4.44
C ALA A 85 -14.99 8.11 4.71
N HIS A 86 -16.32 8.19 4.82
CA HIS A 86 -17.18 7.06 5.20
C HIS A 86 -17.70 6.23 4.03
N SER A 87 -17.22 6.52 2.82
CA SER A 87 -17.40 5.68 1.63
C SER A 87 -16.28 5.98 0.64
N GLY A 88 -16.01 5.06 -0.26
CA GLY A 88 -15.06 5.23 -1.35
C GLY A 88 -15.50 6.35 -2.30
N LYS A 89 -16.80 6.50 -2.56
CA LYS A 89 -17.34 7.67 -3.28
C LYS A 89 -17.03 8.99 -2.57
N MET A 90 -17.21 9.05 -1.24
CA MET A 90 -16.89 10.23 -0.45
C MET A 90 -15.38 10.53 -0.49
N LEU A 91 -14.53 9.50 -0.38
CA LEU A 91 -13.09 9.65 -0.51
C LEU A 91 -12.69 10.26 -1.86
N ILE A 92 -13.21 9.72 -2.97
CA ILE A 92 -12.93 10.24 -4.32
C ILE A 92 -13.38 11.70 -4.41
N ASN A 93 -14.58 12.01 -3.93
CA ASN A 93 -15.08 13.38 -3.92
C ASN A 93 -14.14 14.32 -3.15
N LEU A 94 -13.78 13.99 -1.91
CA LEU A 94 -12.86 14.78 -1.08
C LEU A 94 -11.53 15.04 -1.78
N LEU A 95 -10.91 14.00 -2.35
CA LEU A 95 -9.64 14.11 -3.06
C LEU A 95 -9.75 14.98 -4.33
N SER A 96 -10.88 14.93 -5.04
CA SER A 96 -11.10 15.63 -6.30
C SER A 96 -11.55 17.08 -6.16
N THR A 97 -12.21 17.44 -5.05
CA THR A 97 -12.76 18.80 -4.82
C THR A 97 -11.96 19.62 -3.82
N SER A 98 -10.90 19.04 -3.22
CA SER A 98 -10.03 19.74 -2.27
C SER A 98 -9.27 20.87 -2.94
N THR A 99 -9.03 21.95 -2.19
CA THR A 99 -8.11 23.03 -2.59
C THR A 99 -6.65 22.76 -2.23
N HIS A 100 -6.39 21.69 -1.46
CA HIS A 100 -5.05 21.27 -1.08
C HIS A 100 -4.44 20.40 -2.19
N THR A 101 -3.11 20.23 -2.18
CA THR A 101 -2.39 19.45 -3.21
C THR A 101 -1.49 18.38 -2.59
N GLY A 102 -1.12 17.36 -3.37
CA GLY A 102 -0.16 16.34 -2.93
C GLY A 102 -0.57 15.58 -1.67
N LEU A 103 0.41 15.36 -0.78
CA LEU A 103 0.18 14.68 0.50
C LEU A 103 -0.77 15.46 1.41
N GLU A 104 -0.76 16.80 1.35
CA GLU A 104 -1.67 17.63 2.13
C GLU A 104 -3.13 17.39 1.73
N ASN A 105 -3.40 17.22 0.43
CA ASN A 105 -4.72 16.83 -0.05
C ASN A 105 -5.15 15.48 0.53
N LEU A 106 -4.28 14.48 0.43
CA LEU A 106 -4.55 13.16 0.98
C LEU A 106 -4.87 13.23 2.48
N PHE A 107 -4.05 13.93 3.27
CA PHE A 107 -4.21 13.93 4.72
C PHE A 107 -5.46 14.67 5.17
N ASN A 108 -5.73 15.83 4.58
CA ASN A 108 -6.95 16.58 4.88
C ASN A 108 -8.19 15.78 4.45
N SER A 109 -8.13 15.08 3.32
CA SER A 109 -9.24 14.22 2.87
C SER A 109 -9.48 13.06 3.84
N LEU A 110 -8.43 12.44 4.37
CA LEU A 110 -8.54 11.26 5.24
C LEU A 110 -8.82 11.58 6.71
N TYR A 111 -8.25 12.67 7.23
CA TYR A 111 -8.20 12.96 8.66
C TYR A 111 -8.70 14.37 9.04
N GLY A 112 -9.00 15.23 8.07
CA GLY A 112 -9.43 16.61 8.31
C GLY A 112 -8.44 17.37 9.20
N ILE A 113 -8.95 18.03 10.24
CA ILE A 113 -8.17 18.81 11.20
C ILE A 113 -7.17 17.99 12.02
N GLU A 114 -7.33 16.66 12.05
CA GLU A 114 -6.44 15.77 12.79
C GLU A 114 -5.30 15.20 11.93
N ALA A 115 -5.11 15.73 10.72
CA ALA A 115 -4.02 15.35 9.84
C ALA A 115 -2.65 15.61 10.50
N THR A 116 -1.86 14.55 10.65
CA THR A 116 -0.47 14.64 11.18
C THR A 116 0.45 13.72 10.37
N PRO A 117 1.75 14.03 10.26
CA PRO A 117 2.71 13.16 9.56
C PRO A 117 2.75 11.72 10.08
N SER A 118 2.60 11.51 11.40
CA SER A 118 2.60 10.17 11.99
C SER A 118 1.41 9.32 11.52
N LYS A 119 0.24 9.92 11.31
CA LYS A 119 -0.92 9.21 10.73
C LYS A 119 -0.66 8.73 9.31
N PHE A 120 0.18 9.42 8.53
CA PHE A 120 0.60 8.91 7.22
C PHE A 120 1.51 7.70 7.34
N THR A 121 2.48 7.73 8.25
CA THR A 121 3.33 6.57 8.55
C THR A 121 2.48 5.36 8.93
N SER A 122 1.51 5.55 9.82
CA SER A 122 0.57 4.49 10.23
C SER A 122 -0.24 3.97 9.05
N LEU A 123 -0.70 4.85 8.16
CA LEU A 123 -1.48 4.46 6.98
C LEU A 123 -0.67 3.64 5.98
N ILE A 124 0.56 4.08 5.66
CA ILE A 124 1.48 3.32 4.81
C ILE A 124 1.84 1.98 5.46
N SER A 125 1.95 1.95 6.80
CA SER A 125 2.18 0.72 7.55
C SER A 125 1.03 -0.26 7.47
N GLN A 126 -0.20 0.21 7.67
CA GLN A 126 -1.39 -0.63 7.52
C GLN A 126 -1.56 -1.12 6.08
N PHE A 127 -1.29 -0.27 5.09
CA PHE A 127 -1.26 -0.68 3.69
C PHE A 127 -0.23 -1.80 3.46
N GLY A 128 1.01 -1.62 3.91
CA GLY A 128 2.05 -2.64 3.80
C GLY A 128 1.65 -3.96 4.48
N ILE A 129 1.12 -3.90 5.70
CA ILE A 129 0.60 -5.07 6.41
C ILE A 129 -0.53 -5.73 5.62
N SER A 130 -1.43 -4.96 5.00
CA SER A 130 -2.52 -5.49 4.17
C SER A 130 -2.01 -6.21 2.93
N LEU A 131 -0.98 -5.68 2.27
CA LEU A 131 -0.34 -6.38 1.13
C LEU A 131 0.20 -7.75 1.54
N TYR A 132 0.70 -7.86 2.77
CA TYR A 132 1.15 -9.13 3.29
C TYR A 132 -0.02 -10.02 3.71
N LEU A 133 -0.93 -9.56 4.57
CA LEU A 133 -1.92 -10.43 5.22
C LEU A 133 -3.11 -10.80 4.33
N SER A 134 -3.48 -9.96 3.37
CA SER A 134 -4.66 -10.20 2.53
C SER A 134 -4.60 -11.54 1.82
N ASP A 135 -5.76 -12.21 1.77
CA ASP A 135 -5.97 -13.51 1.15
C ASP A 135 -5.09 -14.66 1.70
N GLN A 136 -4.47 -14.50 2.88
CA GLN A 136 -3.74 -15.58 3.56
C GLN A 136 -4.56 -16.34 4.60
N GLY A 137 -5.73 -15.81 5.00
CA GLY A 137 -6.50 -16.36 6.13
C GLY A 137 -5.79 -16.21 7.48
N ILE A 138 -4.82 -15.30 7.60
CA ILE A 138 -4.07 -15.05 8.83
C ILE A 138 -4.81 -14.07 9.76
N SER A 139 -5.62 -13.16 9.20
CA SER A 139 -6.31 -12.11 9.95
C SER A 139 -7.69 -11.85 9.38
N ASP A 140 -8.70 -11.83 10.27
CA ASP A 140 -10.08 -11.43 9.93
C ASP A 140 -10.32 -9.92 10.07
N SER A 141 -9.29 -9.16 10.50
CA SER A 141 -9.40 -7.71 10.65
C SER A 141 -9.72 -7.04 9.30
N PRO A 142 -10.76 -6.19 9.23
CA PRO A 142 -11.12 -5.51 7.98
C PRO A 142 -10.05 -4.49 7.54
N TYR A 143 -9.16 -4.08 8.47
CA TYR A 143 -8.02 -3.20 8.20
C TYR A 143 -6.92 -3.84 7.35
N PHE A 144 -6.86 -5.16 7.27
CA PHE A 144 -5.70 -5.88 6.69
C PHE A 144 -6.05 -6.74 5.47
N ASN A 145 -7.25 -6.58 4.93
CA ASN A 145 -7.74 -7.37 3.80
C ASN A 145 -8.23 -6.47 2.67
N PHE A 146 -7.86 -6.85 1.44
CA PHE A 146 -8.50 -6.39 0.22
C PHE A 146 -9.65 -7.34 -0.09
N ASP A 147 -10.84 -6.81 -0.29
CA ASP A 147 -12.00 -7.62 -0.70
C ASP A 147 -12.29 -7.45 -2.19
N GLY A 148 -11.90 -6.31 -2.78
CA GLY A 148 -12.17 -5.98 -4.17
C GLY A 148 -11.11 -6.45 -5.16
N ILE A 149 -9.93 -6.85 -4.66
CA ILE A 149 -8.83 -7.39 -5.46
C ILE A 149 -8.12 -8.51 -4.71
N ASN A 150 -8.05 -9.69 -5.30
CA ASN A 150 -7.25 -10.79 -4.75
C ASN A 150 -5.81 -10.68 -5.24
N ILE A 151 -4.96 -10.06 -4.41
CA ILE A 151 -3.55 -9.80 -4.77
C ILE A 151 -2.68 -11.06 -4.85
N ARG A 152 -3.23 -12.22 -4.44
CA ARG A 152 -2.59 -13.55 -4.51
C ARG A 152 -3.19 -14.45 -5.59
N ASN A 153 -4.07 -13.93 -6.42
CA ASN A 153 -4.67 -14.69 -7.51
C ASN A 153 -4.87 -13.82 -8.75
N ILE A 154 -3.90 -12.95 -9.02
CA ILE A 154 -3.91 -12.10 -10.20
C ILE A 154 -3.50 -12.93 -11.43
N LYS A 155 -4.35 -12.95 -12.46
CA LYS A 155 -4.16 -13.74 -13.69
C LYS A 155 -3.67 -12.84 -14.82
N LEU A 156 -2.36 -12.85 -15.10
CA LEU A 156 -1.79 -11.96 -16.12
C LEU A 156 -1.94 -12.47 -17.56
N THR A 157 -1.99 -13.79 -17.71
CA THR A 157 -2.20 -14.52 -18.98
C THR A 157 -2.75 -15.91 -18.67
N ASN A 158 -3.16 -16.67 -19.69
CA ASN A 158 -3.58 -18.07 -19.55
C ASN A 158 -2.51 -19.00 -18.94
N SER A 159 -1.28 -18.52 -18.70
CA SER A 159 -0.14 -19.31 -18.24
C SER A 159 0.58 -18.76 -17.02
N PHE A 160 0.18 -17.60 -16.48
CA PHE A 160 0.86 -16.98 -15.34
C PHE A 160 -0.14 -16.50 -14.28
N ASN A 161 -0.04 -17.13 -13.10
CA ASN A 161 -0.75 -16.75 -11.89
C ASN A 161 0.26 -16.26 -10.86
N PHE A 162 0.00 -15.09 -10.28
CA PHE A 162 0.79 -14.57 -9.17
C PHE A 162 0.17 -14.99 -7.84
N THR A 163 0.86 -15.82 -7.06
CA THR A 163 0.35 -16.37 -5.79
C THR A 163 1.14 -15.95 -4.54
N SER A 164 2.31 -15.35 -4.72
CA SER A 164 3.30 -15.22 -3.65
C SER A 164 3.09 -14.01 -2.74
N GLY A 165 2.22 -13.06 -3.08
CA GLY A 165 2.12 -11.77 -2.37
C GLY A 165 3.41 -10.94 -2.51
N PRO A 166 3.63 -9.90 -1.69
CA PRO A 166 4.85 -9.09 -1.78
C PRO A 166 6.11 -9.91 -1.52
N GLN A 167 7.21 -9.56 -2.20
CA GLN A 167 8.51 -10.21 -1.98
C GLN A 167 8.98 -10.02 -0.53
N CYS A 168 9.40 -11.12 0.11
CA CYS A 168 9.94 -11.14 1.46
C CYS A 168 11.41 -11.53 1.45
N ASN A 169 12.22 -10.80 2.21
CA ASN A 169 13.64 -11.08 2.37
C ASN A 169 13.86 -11.92 3.63
N GLU A 170 14.57 -13.04 3.49
CA GLU A 170 14.92 -13.88 4.64
C GLU A 170 16.14 -13.31 5.37
N ILE A 171 15.99 -13.07 6.68
CA ILE A 171 17.11 -12.78 7.58
C ILE A 171 17.66 -14.12 8.06
N LYS A 172 18.91 -14.41 7.68
CA LYS A 172 19.60 -15.70 7.97
C LYS A 172 20.64 -15.61 9.09
N SER A 173 21.05 -14.40 9.47
CA SER A 173 22.08 -14.17 10.48
C SER A 173 21.95 -12.80 11.13
N ILE A 174 22.49 -12.66 12.34
CA ILE A 174 22.51 -11.41 13.12
C ILE A 174 23.96 -11.08 13.51
N PRO A 175 24.38 -9.79 13.50
CA PRO A 175 23.58 -8.60 13.20
C PRO A 175 23.17 -8.49 11.72
N PHE A 176 21.97 -7.94 11.48
CA PHE A 176 21.43 -7.64 10.15
C PHE A 176 21.28 -6.13 10.00
N SER A 177 21.65 -5.60 8.83
CA SER A 177 21.47 -4.19 8.48
C SER A 177 21.03 -4.11 7.02
N HIS A 178 20.07 -3.23 6.74
CA HIS A 178 19.57 -3.00 5.39
C HIS A 178 19.09 -1.56 5.22
N ASP A 179 19.46 -0.95 4.11
CA ASP A 179 19.06 0.41 3.77
C ASP A 179 17.76 0.40 2.97
N ILE A 180 16.80 1.23 3.39
CA ILE A 180 15.47 1.31 2.78
C ILE A 180 15.26 2.72 2.22
N SER A 181 14.77 2.81 0.99
CA SER A 181 14.55 4.07 0.28
C SER A 181 13.17 4.67 0.56
N GLY A 182 13.13 5.94 0.98
CA GLY A 182 11.91 6.76 1.03
C GLY A 182 10.65 6.06 1.57
N THR A 183 9.62 5.95 0.73
CA THR A 183 8.30 5.36 1.03
C THR A 183 8.12 3.96 0.44
N SER A 184 9.20 3.20 0.30
CA SER A 184 9.13 1.80 -0.14
C SER A 184 8.67 0.88 1.01
N LEU A 185 8.27 -0.35 0.65
CA LEU A 185 7.76 -1.34 1.61
C LEU A 185 8.68 -2.55 1.62
N CYS A 186 9.17 -2.90 2.81
CA CYS A 186 10.08 -4.02 3.02
C CYS A 186 9.44 -5.06 3.94
N PHE A 187 9.55 -6.32 3.55
CA PHE A 187 9.01 -7.46 4.28
C PHE A 187 10.17 -8.39 4.64
N TYR A 188 10.30 -8.72 5.92
CA TYR A 188 11.36 -9.59 6.41
C TYR A 188 10.78 -10.82 7.09
N GLU A 189 11.36 -11.97 6.79
CA GLU A 189 11.10 -13.22 7.49
C GLU A 189 12.36 -13.61 8.26
N VAL A 190 12.24 -13.75 9.58
CA VAL A 190 13.37 -14.14 10.43
C VAL A 190 13.41 -15.67 10.46
N SER A 191 14.52 -16.24 10.00
CA SER A 191 14.64 -17.70 9.91
C SER A 191 14.61 -18.34 11.30
N LYS A 192 13.90 -19.46 11.44
CA LYS A 192 13.76 -20.19 12.72
C LYS A 192 15.12 -20.59 13.32
N SER A 193 16.11 -20.85 12.47
CA SER A 193 17.46 -21.22 12.90
C SER A 193 18.15 -20.13 13.72
N ILE A 194 17.70 -18.87 13.63
CA ILE A 194 18.24 -17.78 14.44
C ILE A 194 17.76 -17.91 15.90
N PHE A 195 16.57 -18.48 16.15
CA PHE A 195 16.01 -18.64 17.49
C PHE A 195 16.48 -19.92 18.20
N THR A 196 16.96 -20.93 17.48
CA THR A 196 17.32 -22.22 18.07
C THR A 196 18.64 -22.21 18.83
N ASP A 197 19.47 -21.16 18.67
CA ASP A 197 20.83 -21.13 19.23
C ASP A 197 21.03 -20.18 20.42
N THR A 198 20.02 -19.39 20.85
CA THR A 198 20.25 -18.35 21.86
C THR A 198 19.03 -17.94 22.70
N ASP A 199 19.19 -17.91 24.03
CA ASP A 199 18.35 -17.15 24.99
C ASP A 199 18.57 -15.62 24.85
N LYS A 200 18.39 -15.07 23.63
CA LYS A 200 18.73 -13.67 23.35
C LYS A 200 17.51 -12.83 23.01
N GLU A 201 17.53 -11.61 23.53
CA GLU A 201 16.69 -10.51 23.11
C GLU A 201 17.13 -10.01 21.72
N PHE A 202 16.17 -9.75 20.84
CA PHE A 202 16.41 -9.13 19.55
C PHE A 202 16.18 -7.63 19.68
N LEU A 203 17.23 -6.84 19.52
CA LEU A 203 17.10 -5.40 19.37
C LEU A 203 16.97 -5.06 17.88
N ILE A 204 15.81 -4.54 17.49
CA ILE A 204 15.61 -3.94 16.17
C ILE A 204 15.87 -2.45 16.31
N GLU A 205 17.02 -2.00 15.83
CA GLU A 205 17.40 -0.58 15.83
C GLU A 205 17.16 0.02 14.43
N LEU A 206 16.28 1.01 14.34
CA LEU A 206 15.98 1.73 13.11
C LEU A 206 16.81 3.02 13.07
N LYS A 207 17.88 3.05 12.28
CA LYS A 207 18.94 4.09 12.34
C LYS A 207 18.62 5.41 11.61
N HIS A 208 17.46 5.56 10.98
CA HIS A 208 17.10 6.75 10.19
C HIS A 208 15.63 7.10 10.30
N ASP A 209 15.27 8.32 9.87
CA ASP A 209 13.90 8.85 9.86
C ASP A 209 12.90 7.82 9.27
N ILE A 210 12.10 7.24 10.15
CA ILE A 210 11.14 6.16 9.87
C ILE A 210 9.75 6.67 9.52
N ASN A 211 9.57 7.99 9.42
CA ASN A 211 8.26 8.64 9.29
C ASN A 211 7.48 8.22 8.02
N SER A 212 8.00 7.33 7.18
CA SER A 212 7.32 6.82 5.98
C SER A 212 7.51 5.32 5.73
N LYS A 213 7.98 4.55 6.72
CA LYS A 213 8.40 3.16 6.52
C LYS A 213 7.55 2.18 7.33
N ALA A 214 7.25 1.05 6.71
CA ALA A 214 6.52 -0.06 7.30
C ALA A 214 7.43 -1.28 7.39
N PHE A 215 7.45 -1.95 8.53
CA PHE A 215 8.18 -3.20 8.72
C PHE A 215 7.23 -4.28 9.19
N LEU A 216 7.29 -5.43 8.54
CA LEU A 216 6.67 -6.65 9.02
C LEU A 216 7.75 -7.70 9.24
N PHE A 217 7.82 -8.21 10.46
CA PHE A 217 8.68 -9.32 10.84
C PHE A 217 7.80 -10.54 11.07
N LYS A 218 8.00 -11.58 10.25
CA LYS A 218 7.47 -12.91 10.53
C LYS A 218 8.51 -13.70 11.30
N LEU A 219 8.11 -14.28 12.44
CA LEU A 219 8.91 -15.13 13.32
C LEU A 219 8.53 -16.61 13.11
#